data_AF-A0A7V8E801-F1
#
_entry.id   AF-A0A7V8E801-F1
#
_cell.length_a   1.000
_cell.length_b   1.000
_cell.length_c   1.000
_cell.angle_alpha   90.00
_cell.angle_beta   90.00
_cell.angle_gamma   90.00
#
_symmetry.space_group_name_H-M   'P 1'
#
loop_
_entity.id
_entity.type
_entity.pdbx_description
1 polymer ?
#
loop_
_entity_poly.entity_id
_entity_poly.type
_entity_poly.pdbx_seq_one_letter_code
_entity_poly.pdbx_strand_id
1 'polypeptide(L)'
;MFVGPASPNETAPRLSWGQAIQVVLAYPVYLAIMAALIALLAVWSVICKVVATLLGAFTSPVATLEAIPRNWYRVAMCVDALHPPELVPGLELSGIGAGFRFRDVVPSMTNGTSWLQRFLAAVLVCITALAWLPAVLYRYSLKATSIFYAPLVWVVRSATSKHLLDLEDIAHSAPEKAKRVYSLIVIVITIVPILLYSWWANLVHGWESHIDPSFLRHFVFVRFEIDLWHVARFAGAILTLGLYFFADWAHRRSAHGSPCPPGVFKEVVRTVTLVRGLITLYVLACGLWVLWPIFKIVKLPAIGRVFPW
;
A
#
# COMPACT_ATOMS: atom_id res chain seq x y z
N MET A 1 30.23 28.62 -46.67
CA MET A 1 29.20 28.06 -47.58
C MET A 1 27.86 28.23 -46.90
N PHE A 2 27.11 29.26 -47.28
CA PHE A 2 25.76 29.51 -46.76
C PHE A 2 24.78 28.72 -47.63
N VAL A 3 24.07 27.76 -47.05
CA VAL A 3 22.97 27.04 -47.72
C VAL A 3 21.82 28.04 -47.83
N GLY A 4 21.47 28.42 -49.06
CA GLY A 4 20.38 29.36 -49.32
C GLY A 4 19.03 28.81 -48.82
N PRO A 5 18.06 29.68 -48.48
CA PRO A 5 16.74 29.27 -48.03
C PRO A 5 16.05 28.42 -49.10
N ALA A 6 15.64 27.21 -48.73
CA ALA A 6 14.92 26.28 -49.60
C ALA A 6 13.64 26.94 -50.13
N SER A 7 13.36 26.78 -51.43
CA SER A 7 12.22 27.43 -52.08
C SER A 7 10.90 26.94 -51.46
N PRO A 8 9.94 27.83 -51.17
CA PRO A 8 8.69 27.51 -50.45
C PRO A 8 7.66 26.69 -51.26
N ASN A 9 8.03 26.14 -52.42
CA ASN A 9 7.11 25.50 -53.36
C ASN A 9 7.30 23.98 -53.55
N GLU A 10 8.06 23.31 -52.68
CA GLU A 10 8.00 21.85 -52.63
C GLU A 10 6.64 21.42 -52.05
N THR A 11 5.68 21.21 -52.95
CA THR A 11 4.36 20.68 -52.64
C THR A 11 4.52 19.34 -51.94
N ALA A 12 4.15 19.29 -50.65
CA ALA A 12 4.18 18.06 -49.87
C ALA A 12 3.48 16.92 -50.64
N PRO A 13 4.08 15.71 -50.68
CA PRO A 13 3.53 14.60 -51.44
C PRO A 13 2.11 14.29 -50.96
N ARG A 14 1.14 14.37 -51.87
CA ARG A 14 -0.26 14.01 -51.58
C ARG A 14 -0.35 12.50 -51.42
N LEU A 15 -0.71 12.05 -50.22
CA LEU A 15 -1.01 10.64 -49.95
C LEU A 15 -2.12 10.17 -50.90
N SER A 16 -1.97 9.00 -51.54
CA SER A 16 -3.03 8.45 -52.37
C SER A 16 -4.18 7.92 -51.49
N TRP A 17 -5.42 7.99 -51.98
CA TRP A 17 -6.59 7.50 -51.23
C TRP A 17 -6.46 6.02 -50.83
N GLY A 18 -5.80 5.20 -51.66
CA GLY A 18 -5.52 3.80 -51.33
C GLY A 18 -4.62 3.64 -50.11
N GLN A 19 -3.58 4.48 -49.97
CA GLN A 19 -2.71 4.48 -48.79
C GLN A 19 -3.46 4.92 -47.54
N ALA A 20 -4.35 5.91 -47.65
CA ALA A 20 -5.17 6.35 -46.52
C ALA A 20 -6.09 5.24 -45.99
N ILE A 21 -6.75 4.49 -46.89
CA ILE A 21 -7.62 3.37 -46.50
C ILE A 21 -6.82 2.25 -45.84
N GLN A 22 -5.64 1.90 -46.38
CA GLN A 22 -4.77 0.88 -45.79
C GLN A 22 -4.32 1.26 -44.36
N VAL A 23 -3.97 2.53 -44.14
CA VAL A 23 -3.60 3.02 -42.80
C VAL A 23 -4.78 2.90 -41.83
N VAL A 24 -5.98 3.31 -42.25
CA VAL A 24 -7.19 3.24 -41.40
C VAL A 24 -7.54 1.79 -41.04
N LEU A 25 -7.41 0.85 -41.97
CA LEU A 25 -7.70 -0.57 -41.74
C LEU A 25 -6.61 -1.29 -40.91
N ALA A 26 -5.34 -0.92 -41.08
CA ALA A 26 -4.24 -1.53 -40.33
C ALA A 26 -4.18 -1.06 -38.86
N TYR A 27 -4.64 0.16 -38.59
CA TYR A 27 -4.60 0.76 -37.26
C TYR A 27 -5.29 -0.05 -36.14
N PRO A 28 -6.55 -0.53 -36.28
CA PRO A 28 -7.19 -1.34 -35.24
C PRO A 28 -6.46 -2.67 -34.97
N VAL A 29 -5.90 -3.31 -36.01
CA VAL A 29 -5.11 -4.53 -35.85
C VAL A 29 -3.84 -4.25 -35.05
N TYR A 30 -3.15 -3.15 -35.37
CA TYR A 30 -1.99 -2.70 -34.61
C TYR A 30 -2.34 -2.41 -33.14
N LEU A 31 -3.44 -1.70 -32.88
CA LEU A 31 -3.91 -1.44 -31.51
C LEU A 31 -4.24 -2.74 -30.75
N ALA A 32 -4.88 -3.71 -31.40
CA ALA A 32 -5.21 -4.99 -30.80
C ALA A 32 -3.94 -5.79 -30.43
N ILE A 33 -2.94 -5.83 -31.32
CA ILE A 33 -1.65 -6.47 -31.05
C ILE A 33 -0.96 -5.78 -29.87
N MET A 34 -0.92 -4.45 -29.85
CA MET A 34 -0.32 -3.69 -28.75
C MET A 34 -1.03 -3.95 -27.42
N ALA A 35 -2.36 -3.97 -27.41
CA ALA A 35 -3.13 -4.29 -26.21
C ALA A 35 -2.86 -5.71 -25.71
N ALA A 36 -2.78 -6.69 -26.61
CA ALA A 36 -2.44 -8.08 -26.27
C ALA A 36 -1.02 -8.21 -25.70
N LEU A 37 -0.04 -7.51 -26.26
CA LEU A 37 1.33 -7.48 -25.74
C LEU A 37 1.39 -6.83 -24.35
N ILE A 38 0.69 -5.73 -24.13
CA ILE A 38 0.59 -5.08 -22.80
C ILE A 38 -0.05 -6.03 -21.78
N ALA A 39 -1.14 -6.70 -22.14
CA ALA A 39 -1.80 -7.67 -21.28
C ALA A 39 -0.87 -8.86 -20.94
N LEU A 40 -0.15 -9.39 -21.95
CA LEU A 40 0.81 -10.47 -21.76
C LEU A 40 1.95 -10.05 -20.82
N LEU A 41 2.51 -8.85 -21.00
CA LEU A 41 3.54 -8.30 -20.13
C LEU A 41 3.04 -8.11 -18.70
N ALA A 42 1.80 -7.64 -18.52
CA ALA A 42 1.19 -7.49 -17.20
C ALA A 42 1.06 -8.84 -16.50
N VAL A 43 0.51 -9.87 -17.18
CA VAL A 43 0.38 -11.23 -16.64
C VAL A 43 1.75 -11.83 -16.32
N TRP A 44 2.71 -11.70 -17.24
CA TRP A 44 4.06 -12.21 -17.05
C TRP A 44 4.75 -11.57 -15.84
N SER A 45 4.58 -10.27 -15.63
CA SER A 45 5.14 -9.58 -14.47
C SER A 45 4.60 -10.12 -13.14
N VAL A 46 3.31 -10.48 -13.08
CA VAL A 46 2.70 -11.09 -11.89
C VAL A 46 3.26 -12.49 -11.67
N ILE A 47 3.37 -13.31 -12.73
CA ILE A 47 3.95 -14.65 -12.65
C ILE A 47 5.40 -14.57 -12.13
N CYS A 48 6.23 -13.71 -12.71
CA CYS A 48 7.61 -13.52 -12.26
C CYS A 48 7.69 -13.11 -10.80
N LYS A 49 6.81 -12.21 -10.32
CA LYS A 49 6.75 -11.83 -8.89
C LYS A 49 6.41 -13.02 -7.99
N VAL A 50 5.39 -13.80 -8.35
CA VAL A 50 4.97 -14.97 -7.57
C VAL A 50 6.10 -15.98 -7.52
N VAL A 51 6.68 -16.34 -8.66
CA VAL A 51 7.78 -17.30 -8.76
C VAL A 51 8.99 -16.81 -7.96
N ALA A 52 9.42 -15.56 -8.13
CA ALA A 52 10.55 -15.00 -7.39
C ALA A 52 10.30 -14.96 -5.88
N THR A 53 9.07 -14.65 -5.46
CA THR A 53 8.68 -14.64 -4.04
C THR A 53 8.71 -16.05 -3.46
N LEU A 54 8.18 -17.05 -4.16
CA LEU A 54 8.20 -18.45 -3.74
C LEU A 54 9.63 -18.98 -3.67
N LEU A 55 10.42 -18.77 -4.73
CA LEU A 55 11.83 -19.16 -4.76
C LEU A 55 12.60 -18.52 -3.62
N GLY A 56 12.44 -17.21 -3.38
CA GLY A 56 13.08 -16.52 -2.25
C GLY A 56 12.63 -17.07 -0.90
N ALA A 57 11.35 -17.36 -0.73
CA ALA A 57 10.81 -17.93 0.50
C ALA A 57 11.39 -19.31 0.81
N PHE A 58 11.59 -20.17 -0.19
CA PHE A 58 12.14 -21.51 0.00
C PHE A 58 13.68 -21.55 0.07
N THR A 59 14.37 -20.72 -0.71
CA THR A 59 15.85 -20.72 -0.78
C THR A 59 16.50 -19.84 0.28
N SER A 60 15.87 -18.75 0.69
CA SER A 60 16.43 -17.77 1.63
C SER A 60 15.31 -17.09 2.44
N PRO A 61 14.60 -17.84 3.32
CA PRO A 61 13.42 -17.34 4.03
C PRO A 61 13.72 -16.11 4.88
N VAL A 62 14.86 -16.10 5.60
CA VAL A 62 15.24 -14.95 6.45
C VAL A 62 15.48 -13.70 5.62
N ALA A 63 16.22 -13.80 4.51
CA ALA A 63 16.47 -12.68 3.61
C ALA A 63 15.17 -12.15 2.99
N THR A 64 14.24 -13.07 2.65
CA THR A 64 12.91 -12.72 2.13
C THR A 64 12.08 -11.97 3.17
N LEU A 65 12.07 -12.43 4.42
CA LEU A 65 11.40 -11.72 5.52
C LEU A 65 12.04 -10.35 5.78
N GLU A 66 13.37 -10.25 5.79
CA GLU A 66 14.09 -8.97 5.91
C GLU A 66 13.83 -8.01 4.74
N ALA A 67 13.45 -8.53 3.57
CA ALA A 67 13.10 -7.72 2.42
C ALA A 67 11.68 -7.13 2.52
N ILE A 68 10.75 -7.76 3.26
CA ILE A 68 9.35 -7.30 3.35
C ILE A 68 9.25 -5.83 3.82
N PRO A 69 9.87 -5.40 4.95
CA PRO A 69 9.73 -4.02 5.40
C PRO A 69 10.34 -3.01 4.42
N ARG A 70 11.44 -3.38 3.77
CA ARG A 70 12.12 -2.53 2.78
C ARG A 70 11.27 -2.34 1.53
N ASN A 71 10.72 -3.43 1.01
CA ASN A 71 9.84 -3.42 -0.16
C ASN A 71 8.54 -2.67 0.14
N TRP A 72 7.94 -2.92 1.30
CA TRP A 72 6.74 -2.20 1.74
C TRP A 72 6.99 -0.70 1.82
N TYR A 73 8.10 -0.27 2.45
CA TYR A 73 8.42 1.15 2.56
C TYR A 73 8.58 1.80 1.18
N ARG A 74 9.31 1.15 0.26
CA ARG A 74 9.46 1.65 -1.12
C ARG A 74 8.12 1.82 -1.83
N VAL A 75 7.22 0.86 -1.70
CA VAL A 75 5.91 0.89 -2.38
C VAL A 75 4.96 1.91 -1.72
N ALA A 76 4.84 1.85 -0.39
CA ALA A 76 3.88 2.66 0.37
C ALA A 76 4.26 4.14 0.41
N MET A 77 5.55 4.44 0.61
CA MET A 77 6.04 5.80 0.82
C MET A 77 6.49 6.50 -0.46
N CYS A 78 6.43 5.85 -1.63
CA CYS A 78 6.73 6.55 -2.87
C CYS A 78 5.59 7.54 -3.19
N VAL A 79 5.81 8.82 -2.86
CA VAL A 79 4.82 9.90 -2.94
C VAL A 79 4.54 10.33 -4.38
N ASP A 80 5.54 10.24 -5.26
CA ASP A 80 5.46 10.80 -6.61
C ASP A 80 4.52 9.99 -7.51
N ALA A 81 3.30 10.51 -7.75
CA ALA A 81 2.32 9.89 -8.63
C ALA A 81 2.75 9.82 -10.10
N LEU A 82 3.68 10.67 -10.54
CA LEU A 82 4.22 10.70 -11.90
C LEU A 82 5.39 9.73 -12.09
N HIS A 83 5.94 9.19 -11.00
CA HIS A 83 6.91 8.12 -11.07
C HIS A 83 6.23 6.83 -11.57
N PRO A 84 6.72 6.18 -12.64
CA PRO A 84 6.12 4.94 -13.12
C PRO A 84 6.19 3.86 -12.02
N PRO A 85 5.15 3.03 -11.83
CA PRO A 85 5.22 1.96 -10.84
C PRO A 85 6.27 0.93 -11.27
N GLU A 86 7.21 0.60 -10.39
CA GLU A 86 8.17 -0.49 -10.62
C GLU A 86 7.40 -1.82 -10.79
N LEU A 87 7.32 -2.30 -12.04
CA LEU A 87 6.75 -3.62 -12.34
C LEU A 87 7.66 -4.73 -11.82
N VAL A 88 8.98 -4.54 -11.84
CA VAL A 88 9.96 -5.49 -11.29
C VAL A 88 10.82 -4.71 -10.29
N PRO A 89 10.87 -5.13 -9.01
CA PRO A 89 11.65 -4.43 -8.00
C PRO A 89 13.11 -4.26 -8.42
N GLY A 90 13.62 -3.03 -8.37
CA GLY A 90 15.02 -2.73 -8.69
C GLY A 90 15.36 -2.68 -10.19
N LEU A 91 14.37 -2.75 -11.09
CA LEU A 91 14.60 -2.55 -12.53
C LEU A 91 15.12 -1.14 -12.85
N GLU A 92 14.76 -0.15 -12.05
CA GLU A 92 15.27 1.22 -12.22
C GLU A 92 16.73 1.35 -11.80
N LEU A 93 17.17 0.52 -10.84
CA LEU A 93 18.55 0.50 -10.35
C LEU A 93 19.51 -0.15 -11.36
N SER A 94 19.01 -1.01 -12.25
CA SER A 94 19.85 -1.70 -13.24
C SER A 94 20.24 -0.83 -14.44
N GLY A 95 19.73 0.41 -14.54
CA GLY A 95 19.98 1.31 -15.67
C GLY A 95 19.28 0.91 -16.98
N ILE A 96 18.84 -0.35 -17.10
CA ILE A 96 18.12 -0.89 -18.25
C ILE A 96 16.69 -0.31 -18.31
N GLY A 97 16.10 0.03 -17.17
CA GLY A 97 14.74 0.56 -17.05
C GLY A 97 14.58 2.08 -17.23
N ALA A 98 15.65 2.83 -17.51
CA ALA A 98 15.59 4.30 -17.59
C ALA A 98 14.83 4.84 -18.84
N GLY A 99 14.42 3.97 -19.76
CA GLY A 99 14.12 4.34 -21.14
C GLY A 99 12.73 4.93 -21.46
N PHE A 100 11.74 4.84 -20.56
CA PHE A 100 10.40 5.36 -20.88
C PHE A 100 9.76 6.11 -19.71
N ARG A 101 9.83 7.45 -19.76
CA ARG A 101 9.08 8.34 -18.86
C ARG A 101 7.99 9.02 -19.66
N PHE A 102 6.75 8.96 -19.17
CA PHE A 102 5.61 9.65 -19.81
C PHE A 102 5.87 11.16 -20.02
N ARG A 103 6.67 11.76 -19.12
CA ARG A 103 7.13 13.15 -19.23
C ARG A 103 7.92 13.45 -20.50
N ASP A 104 8.59 12.45 -21.09
CA ASP A 104 9.41 12.62 -22.30
C ASP A 104 8.59 12.44 -23.59
N VAL A 105 7.41 11.82 -23.47
CA VAL A 105 6.46 11.55 -24.57
C VAL A 105 5.71 12.83 -24.96
N VAL A 106 5.31 13.65 -23.99
CA VAL A 106 4.51 14.86 -24.26
C VAL A 106 5.30 15.94 -25.06
N PRO A 107 6.57 16.26 -24.71
CA PRO A 107 7.37 17.22 -25.46
C PRO A 107 7.72 16.74 -26.87
N SER A 108 7.99 15.44 -27.04
CA SER A 108 8.31 14.88 -28.36
C SER A 108 7.12 14.91 -29.33
N MET A 109 5.88 14.88 -28.80
CA MET A 109 4.65 14.96 -29.60
C MET A 109 4.17 16.38 -29.90
N THR A 110 4.52 17.36 -29.07
CA THR A 110 4.06 18.75 -29.22
C THR A 110 4.87 19.57 -30.24
N ASN A 111 6.06 19.10 -30.63
CA ASN A 111 6.93 19.76 -31.61
C ASN A 111 6.55 19.52 -33.09
N GLY A 112 5.39 18.89 -33.38
CA GLY A 112 4.90 18.66 -34.74
C GLY A 112 4.50 19.95 -35.48
N THR A 113 4.96 20.10 -36.73
CA THR A 113 4.70 21.29 -37.57
C THR A 113 3.35 21.27 -38.26
N SER A 114 2.77 20.09 -38.51
CA SER A 114 1.46 19.97 -39.19
C SER A 114 0.29 19.79 -38.23
N TRP A 115 -0.90 20.27 -38.62
CA TRP A 115 -2.12 20.13 -37.82
C TRP A 115 -2.50 18.65 -37.59
N LEU A 116 -2.29 17.80 -38.59
CA LEU A 116 -2.56 16.36 -38.51
C LEU A 116 -1.63 15.68 -37.50
N GLN A 117 -0.34 16.06 -37.47
CA GLN A 117 0.59 15.55 -36.46
C GLN A 117 0.16 15.95 -35.05
N ARG A 118 -0.29 17.19 -34.85
CA ARG A 118 -0.81 17.66 -33.54
C ARG A 118 -2.08 16.92 -33.13
N PHE A 119 -2.98 16.65 -34.08
CA PHE A 119 -4.18 15.87 -33.81
C PHE A 119 -3.84 14.43 -33.41
N LEU A 120 -2.99 13.74 -34.19
CA LEU A 120 -2.53 12.38 -33.89
C LEU A 120 -1.76 12.32 -32.56
N ALA A 121 -0.92 13.31 -32.28
CA ALA A 121 -0.25 13.49 -30.99
C ALA A 121 -1.25 13.60 -29.84
N ALA A 122 -2.28 14.45 -29.97
CA ALA A 122 -3.30 14.59 -28.94
C ALA A 122 -4.07 13.28 -28.71
N VAL A 123 -4.45 12.57 -29.77
CA VAL A 123 -5.09 11.25 -29.68
C VAL A 123 -4.16 10.26 -28.97
N LEU A 124 -2.89 10.22 -29.32
CA LEU A 124 -1.91 9.33 -28.71
C LEU A 124 -1.64 9.65 -27.24
N VAL A 125 -1.61 10.93 -26.86
CA VAL A 125 -1.54 11.38 -25.46
C VAL A 125 -2.78 10.92 -24.69
N CYS A 126 -3.98 11.07 -25.25
CA CYS A 126 -5.22 10.58 -24.64
C CYS A 126 -5.20 9.06 -24.45
N ILE A 127 -4.80 8.30 -25.47
CA ILE A 127 -4.65 6.84 -25.38
C ILE A 127 -3.64 6.44 -24.31
N THR A 128 -2.48 7.10 -24.28
CA THR A 128 -1.42 6.80 -23.31
C THR A 128 -1.86 7.18 -21.89
N ALA A 129 -2.57 8.29 -21.71
CA ALA A 129 -3.13 8.66 -20.41
C ALA A 129 -4.19 7.65 -19.94
N LEU A 130 -5.05 7.17 -20.84
CA LEU A 130 -6.04 6.14 -20.53
C LEU A 130 -5.36 4.80 -20.18
N ALA A 131 -4.27 4.45 -20.87
CA ALA A 131 -3.46 3.28 -20.56
C ALA A 131 -2.66 3.43 -19.25
N TRP A 132 -2.33 4.66 -18.85
CA TRP A 132 -1.64 4.95 -17.60
C TRP A 132 -2.58 4.91 -16.38
N LEU A 133 -3.86 5.21 -16.57
CA LEU A 133 -4.86 5.25 -15.50
C LEU A 133 -4.93 3.93 -14.70
N PRO A 134 -5.00 2.72 -15.30
CA PRO A 134 -4.94 1.46 -14.56
C PRO A 134 -3.68 1.32 -13.70
N ALA A 135 -2.52 1.78 -14.17
CA ALA A 135 -1.27 1.70 -13.42
C ALA A 135 -1.30 2.63 -12.19
N VAL A 136 -1.86 3.83 -12.34
CA VAL A 136 -2.07 4.78 -11.24
C VAL A 136 -3.08 4.24 -10.22
N LEU A 137 -4.22 3.73 -10.69
CA LEU A 137 -5.24 3.12 -9.83
C LEU A 137 -4.68 1.92 -9.08
N TYR A 138 -3.91 1.05 -9.76
CA TYR A 138 -3.22 -0.06 -9.14
C TYR A 138 -2.26 0.41 -8.05
N ARG A 139 -1.52 1.50 -8.27
CA ARG A 139 -0.64 2.07 -7.25
C ARG A 139 -1.40 2.60 -6.04
N TYR A 140 -2.52 3.29 -6.23
CA TYR A 140 -3.35 3.72 -5.11
C TYR A 140 -3.95 2.53 -4.35
N SER A 141 -4.34 1.48 -5.07
CA SER A 141 -4.76 0.20 -4.47
C SER A 141 -3.62 -0.42 -3.64
N LEU A 142 -2.37 -0.43 -4.15
CA LEU A 142 -1.20 -0.88 -3.40
C LEU A 142 -0.96 -0.02 -2.15
N LYS A 143 -1.13 1.31 -2.22
CA LYS A 143 -1.01 2.19 -1.05
C LYS A 143 -2.11 1.90 -0.02
N ALA A 144 -3.36 1.78 -0.44
CA ALA A 144 -4.48 1.47 0.44
C ALA A 144 -4.28 0.11 1.14
N THR A 145 -3.91 -0.92 0.39
CA THR A 145 -3.59 -2.25 0.94
C THR A 145 -2.34 -2.24 1.81
N SER A 146 -1.34 -1.41 1.51
CA SER A 146 -0.12 -1.29 2.32
C SER A 146 -0.43 -0.81 3.75
N ILE A 147 -1.44 0.05 3.93
CA ILE A 147 -1.89 0.50 5.26
C ILE A 147 -2.42 -0.70 6.06
N PHE A 148 -3.21 -1.56 5.42
CA PHE A 148 -3.72 -2.78 6.04
C PHE A 148 -2.59 -3.74 6.44
N TYR A 149 -1.52 -3.85 5.64
CA TYR A 149 -0.36 -4.68 5.93
C TYR A 149 0.69 -4.05 6.86
N ALA A 150 0.54 -2.77 7.24
CA ALA A 150 1.51 -2.08 8.08
C ALA A 150 1.79 -2.81 9.42
N PRO A 151 0.79 -3.38 10.13
CA PRO A 151 1.06 -4.14 11.36
C PRO A 151 1.94 -5.36 11.12
N LEU A 152 1.74 -6.08 10.01
CA LEU A 152 2.57 -7.23 9.65
C LEU A 152 4.02 -6.82 9.43
N VAL A 153 4.24 -5.71 8.71
CA VAL A 153 5.56 -5.15 8.45
C VAL A 153 6.29 -4.80 9.75
N TRP A 154 5.55 -4.28 10.73
CA TRP A 154 6.11 -3.99 12.05
C TRP A 154 6.52 -5.24 12.81
N VAL A 155 5.72 -6.31 12.74
CA VAL A 155 6.08 -7.61 13.35
C VAL A 155 7.33 -8.17 12.67
N VAL A 156 7.34 -8.23 11.33
CA VAL A 156 8.48 -8.78 10.57
C VAL A 156 9.76 -7.98 10.86
N ARG A 157 9.70 -6.65 10.80
CA ARG A 157 10.84 -5.80 11.16
C ARG A 157 11.32 -6.05 12.59
N SER A 158 10.39 -6.26 13.51
CA SER A 158 10.72 -6.55 14.92
C SER A 158 11.22 -7.99 15.13
N ALA A 159 11.03 -8.89 14.17
CA ALA A 159 11.57 -10.24 14.24
C ALA A 159 12.97 -10.32 13.60
N THR A 160 13.21 -9.52 12.55
CA THR A 160 14.42 -9.63 11.73
C THR A 160 15.49 -8.58 12.04
N SER A 161 15.13 -7.45 12.66
CA SER A 161 16.09 -6.38 12.91
C SER A 161 17.06 -6.73 14.04
N LYS A 162 18.35 -6.88 13.69
CA LYS A 162 19.43 -7.02 14.67
C LYS A 162 19.62 -5.77 15.55
N HIS A 163 19.14 -4.62 15.07
CA HIS A 163 19.27 -3.31 15.72
C HIS A 163 18.15 -3.00 16.75
N LEU A 164 17.24 -3.94 17.03
CA LEU A 164 16.15 -3.72 18.01
C LEU A 164 16.62 -3.50 19.45
N LEU A 165 17.93 -3.54 19.68
CA LEU A 165 18.55 -3.31 20.98
C LEU A 165 19.05 -1.88 21.12
N ASP A 166 19.04 -1.08 20.06
CA ASP A 166 19.44 0.31 20.14
C ASP A 166 18.29 1.16 20.72
N LEU A 167 18.55 1.72 21.90
CA LEU A 167 17.64 2.59 22.63
C LEU A 167 17.26 3.81 21.81
N GLU A 168 18.24 4.36 21.08
CA GLU A 168 18.05 5.56 20.27
C GLU A 168 17.09 5.29 19.11
N ASP A 169 17.22 4.13 18.47
CA ASP A 169 16.32 3.71 17.39
C ASP A 169 14.88 3.52 17.88
N ILE A 170 14.67 2.90 19.05
CA ILE A 170 13.31 2.71 19.59
C ILE A 170 12.67 4.07 19.94
N ALA A 171 13.43 4.97 20.53
CA ALA A 171 12.93 6.28 20.98
C ALA A 171 12.66 7.24 19.80
N HIS A 172 13.55 7.28 18.81
CA HIS A 172 13.59 8.36 17.82
C HIS A 172 13.30 7.94 16.37
N SER A 173 13.28 6.65 16.03
CA SER A 173 13.06 6.24 14.65
C SER A 173 11.64 6.60 14.16
N ALA A 174 11.56 7.17 12.96
CA ALA A 174 10.30 7.49 12.27
C ALA A 174 9.25 6.35 12.26
N PRO A 175 9.60 5.07 11.99
CA PRO A 175 8.65 3.97 12.06
C PRO A 175 8.08 3.75 13.46
N GLU A 176 8.87 3.89 14.52
CA GLU A 176 8.36 3.77 15.89
C GLU A 176 7.45 4.97 16.23
N LYS A 177 7.75 6.19 15.74
CA LYS A 177 6.82 7.33 15.84
C LYS A 177 5.46 7.02 15.21
N ALA A 178 5.46 6.43 14.01
CA ALA A 178 4.23 6.03 13.33
C ALA A 178 3.45 4.96 14.12
N LYS A 179 4.14 3.97 14.70
CA LYS A 179 3.51 2.97 15.60
C LYS A 179 2.86 3.62 16.80
N ARG A 180 3.50 4.60 17.44
CA ARG A 180 2.95 5.33 18.60
C ARG A 180 1.67 6.07 18.25
N VAL A 181 1.68 6.82 17.15
CA VAL A 181 0.49 7.54 16.66
C VAL A 181 -0.63 6.55 16.34
N TYR A 182 -0.31 5.46 15.66
CA TYR A 182 -1.28 4.40 15.38
C TYR A 182 -1.86 3.77 16.66
N SER A 183 -1.02 3.46 17.66
CA SER A 183 -1.48 2.93 18.95
C SER A 183 -2.38 3.91 19.70
N LEU A 184 -2.08 5.21 19.67
CA LEU A 184 -2.96 6.24 20.23
C LEU A 184 -4.31 6.27 19.51
N ILE A 185 -4.32 6.24 18.18
CA ILE A 185 -5.55 6.18 17.38
C ILE A 185 -6.37 4.94 17.76
N VAL A 186 -5.73 3.77 17.87
CA VAL A 186 -6.40 2.52 18.26
C VAL A 186 -7.03 2.62 19.65
N ILE A 187 -6.33 3.22 20.61
CA ILE A 187 -6.85 3.46 21.97
C ILE A 187 -8.07 4.38 21.93
N VAL A 188 -7.97 5.51 21.23
CA VAL A 188 -9.08 6.46 21.06
C VAL A 188 -10.28 5.80 20.41
N ILE A 189 -10.09 5.11 19.27
CA ILE A 189 -11.16 4.39 18.55
C ILE A 189 -11.78 3.29 19.41
N THR A 190 -11.05 2.70 20.37
CA THR A 190 -11.59 1.67 21.25
C THR A 190 -12.35 2.27 22.44
N ILE A 191 -11.81 3.32 23.08
CA ILE A 191 -12.38 3.93 24.29
C ILE A 191 -13.58 4.82 23.95
N VAL A 192 -13.50 5.64 22.88
CA VAL A 192 -14.54 6.62 22.56
C VAL A 192 -15.92 5.97 22.37
N PRO A 193 -16.09 4.90 21.57
CA PRO A 193 -17.38 4.22 21.47
C PRO A 193 -17.90 3.65 22.79
N ILE A 194 -17.02 3.16 23.67
CA ILE A 194 -17.40 2.64 24.99
C ILE A 194 -17.96 3.77 25.87
N LEU A 195 -17.29 4.92 25.88
CA LEU A 195 -17.76 6.09 26.64
C LEU A 195 -19.05 6.66 26.07
N LEU A 196 -19.12 6.75 24.73
CA LEU A 196 -20.30 7.23 24.01
C LEU A 196 -21.47 6.24 24.06
N TYR A 197 -21.26 4.96 24.39
CA TYR A 197 -22.33 3.96 24.43
C TYR A 197 -23.47 4.38 25.37
N SER A 198 -23.13 4.90 26.55
CA SER A 198 -24.14 5.38 27.52
C SER A 198 -24.94 6.56 26.98
N TRP A 199 -24.28 7.54 26.36
CA TRP A 199 -24.90 8.70 25.75
C TRP A 199 -25.75 8.30 24.53
N TRP A 200 -25.23 7.39 23.71
CA TRP A 200 -25.89 6.85 22.54
C TRP A 200 -27.16 6.09 22.92
N ALA A 201 -27.12 5.24 23.94
CA ALA A 201 -28.30 4.51 24.43
C ALA A 201 -29.43 5.48 24.83
N ASN A 202 -29.10 6.58 25.52
CA ASN A 202 -30.08 7.60 25.88
C ASN A 202 -30.64 8.34 24.65
N LEU A 203 -29.79 8.68 23.68
CA LEU A 203 -30.20 9.35 22.44
C LEU A 203 -31.12 8.45 21.60
N VAL A 204 -30.80 7.17 21.49
CA VAL A 204 -31.59 6.17 20.77
C VAL A 204 -32.95 5.99 21.41
N HIS A 205 -33.02 5.90 22.74
CA HIS A 205 -34.30 5.80 23.44
C HIS A 205 -35.19 7.04 23.21
N GLY A 206 -34.59 8.23 23.13
CA GLY A 206 -35.32 9.44 22.73
C GLY A 206 -35.85 9.39 21.29
N TRP A 207 -35.10 8.77 20.37
CA TRP A 207 -35.46 8.66 18.95
C TRP A 207 -36.41 7.52 18.62
N GLU A 208 -36.47 6.46 19.43
CA GLU A 208 -37.39 5.33 19.26
C GLU A 208 -38.86 5.78 19.16
N SER A 209 -39.19 6.95 19.75
CA SER A 209 -40.53 7.54 19.66
C SER A 209 -40.84 8.23 18.33
N HIS A 210 -39.82 8.55 17.51
CA HIS A 210 -39.95 9.37 16.30
C HIS A 210 -39.48 8.67 15.01
N ILE A 211 -38.66 7.63 15.09
CA ILE A 211 -38.07 6.94 13.93
C ILE A 211 -38.50 5.47 13.93
N ASP A 212 -38.79 4.93 12.74
CA ASP A 212 -39.15 3.51 12.58
C ASP A 212 -38.05 2.60 13.20
N PRO A 213 -38.40 1.72 14.17
CA PRO A 213 -37.46 0.81 14.80
C PRO A 213 -36.76 -0.14 13.81
N SER A 214 -37.33 -0.39 12.62
CA SER A 214 -36.68 -1.20 11.59
C SER A 214 -35.40 -0.55 11.03
N PHE A 215 -35.43 0.78 10.86
CA PHE A 215 -34.29 1.57 10.40
C PHE A 215 -33.21 1.66 11.49
N LEU A 216 -33.63 1.95 12.74
CA LEU A 216 -32.71 2.01 13.88
C LEU A 216 -31.99 0.66 14.10
N ARG A 217 -32.68 -0.48 13.95
CA ARG A 217 -32.04 -1.80 14.08
C ARG A 217 -30.86 -2.04 13.14
N HIS A 218 -30.87 -1.48 11.94
CA HIS A 218 -29.79 -1.69 10.97
C HIS A 218 -28.58 -0.77 11.19
N PHE A 219 -28.81 0.47 11.61
CA PHE A 219 -27.74 1.48 11.71
C PHE A 219 -27.26 1.73 13.15
N VAL A 220 -28.10 1.49 14.13
CA VAL A 220 -27.91 1.93 15.52
C VAL A 220 -27.64 0.76 16.46
N PHE A 221 -28.26 -0.40 16.21
CA PHE A 221 -28.04 -1.62 16.99
C PHE A 221 -26.91 -2.48 16.40
N VAL A 222 -25.80 -1.86 15.98
CA VAL A 222 -24.54 -2.60 15.95
C VAL A 222 -24.24 -2.93 17.40
N ARG A 223 -24.65 -4.13 17.85
CA ARG A 223 -24.37 -4.59 19.21
C ARG A 223 -22.88 -4.43 19.42
N PHE A 224 -22.52 -3.58 20.38
CA PHE A 224 -21.13 -3.37 20.76
C PHE A 224 -20.69 -4.59 21.59
N GLU A 225 -20.56 -5.73 20.94
CA GLU A 225 -20.00 -6.94 21.51
C GLU A 225 -18.48 -6.77 21.49
N ILE A 226 -17.88 -6.59 22.67
CA ILE A 226 -16.44 -6.48 22.81
C ILE A 226 -15.85 -7.88 22.61
N ASP A 227 -15.56 -8.20 21.36
CA ASP A 227 -14.85 -9.44 21.04
C ASP A 227 -13.42 -9.45 21.59
N LEU A 228 -12.87 -10.66 21.77
CA LEU A 228 -11.49 -10.87 22.22
C LEU A 228 -10.44 -10.18 21.34
N TRP A 229 -10.69 -10.06 20.02
CA TRP A 229 -9.76 -9.38 19.12
C TRP A 229 -9.70 -7.87 19.34
N HIS A 230 -10.79 -7.23 19.79
CA HIS A 230 -10.78 -5.84 20.21
C HIS A 230 -9.92 -5.63 21.46
N VAL A 231 -10.06 -6.53 22.44
CA VAL A 231 -9.24 -6.52 23.68
C VAL A 231 -7.77 -6.74 23.35
N ALA A 232 -7.47 -7.73 22.49
CA ALA A 232 -6.11 -7.99 22.04
C ALA A 232 -5.51 -6.77 21.31
N ARG A 233 -6.26 -6.14 20.40
CA ARG A 233 -5.85 -4.91 19.71
C ARG A 233 -5.54 -3.78 20.70
N PHE A 234 -6.38 -3.59 21.70
CA PHE A 234 -6.19 -2.59 22.75
C PHE A 234 -4.96 -2.89 23.62
N ALA A 235 -4.80 -4.14 24.06
CA ALA A 235 -3.62 -4.58 24.82
C ALA A 235 -2.32 -4.38 24.02
N GLY A 236 -2.31 -4.71 22.73
CA GLY A 236 -1.18 -4.47 21.83
C GLY A 236 -0.82 -2.98 21.70
N ALA A 237 -1.81 -2.10 21.70
CA ALA A 237 -1.61 -0.65 21.68
C ALA A 237 -1.01 -0.14 23.00
N ILE A 238 -1.51 -0.61 24.16
CA ILE A 238 -0.94 -0.28 25.47
C ILE A 238 0.51 -0.77 25.58
N LEU A 239 0.80 -2.01 25.17
CA LEU A 239 2.16 -2.55 25.18
C LEU A 239 3.12 -1.72 24.31
N THR A 240 2.65 -1.21 23.18
CA THR A 240 3.45 -0.35 22.30
C THR A 240 3.81 0.98 22.97
N LEU A 241 2.85 1.62 23.64
CA LEU A 241 3.11 2.85 24.39
C LEU A 241 3.97 2.60 25.63
N GLY A 242 3.72 1.51 26.35
CA GLY A 242 4.51 1.09 27.50
C GLY A 242 5.98 0.85 27.12
N LEU A 243 6.22 0.15 26.00
CA LEU A 243 7.57 -0.05 25.46
C LEU A 243 8.25 1.28 25.11
N TYR A 244 7.51 2.22 24.53
CA TYR A 244 8.04 3.55 24.24
C TYR A 244 8.44 4.32 25.51
N PHE A 245 7.54 4.41 26.50
CA PHE A 245 7.84 5.10 27.75
C PHE A 245 8.99 4.45 28.50
N PHE A 246 9.06 3.12 28.48
CA PHE A 246 10.18 2.37 29.05
C PHE A 246 11.51 2.69 28.34
N ALA A 247 11.52 2.71 27.01
CA ALA A 247 12.71 3.04 26.23
C ALA A 247 13.17 4.50 26.44
N ASP A 248 12.23 5.46 26.44
CA ASP A 248 12.54 6.88 26.70
C ASP A 248 13.07 7.08 28.13
N TRP A 249 12.46 6.44 29.12
CA TRP A 249 12.95 6.46 30.50
C TRP A 249 14.36 5.88 30.61
N ALA A 250 14.62 4.71 30.00
CA ALA A 250 15.92 4.06 30.01
C ALA A 250 16.99 4.93 29.31
N HIS A 251 16.64 5.55 28.18
CA HIS A 251 17.51 6.47 27.46
C HIS A 251 17.88 7.70 28.31
N ARG A 252 16.89 8.35 28.94
CA ARG A 252 17.13 9.47 29.86
C ARG A 252 18.01 9.05 31.05
N ARG A 253 17.79 7.87 31.63
CA ARG A 253 18.58 7.37 32.76
C ARG A 253 20.04 7.12 32.37
N SER A 254 20.26 6.58 31.17
CA SER A 254 21.61 6.41 30.60
C SER A 254 22.33 7.75 30.45
N ALA A 255 21.64 8.78 29.95
CA ALA A 255 22.18 10.14 29.82
C ALA A 255 22.61 10.77 31.16
N HIS A 256 22.02 10.36 32.29
CA HIS A 256 22.39 10.81 33.63
C HIS A 256 23.49 9.95 34.30
N GLY A 257 24.19 9.10 33.54
CA GLY A 257 25.29 8.27 34.07
C GLY A 257 24.83 7.07 34.91
N SER A 258 23.55 6.71 34.85
CA SER A 258 22.98 5.56 35.56
C SER A 258 22.38 4.53 34.58
N PRO A 259 23.19 3.92 33.70
CA PRO A 259 22.68 3.02 32.67
C PRO A 259 21.96 1.81 33.28
N CYS A 260 20.87 1.38 32.65
CA CYS A 260 20.22 0.14 33.03
C CYS A 260 21.14 -1.06 32.74
N PRO A 261 21.10 -2.12 33.56
CA PRO A 261 21.80 -3.36 33.24
C PRO A 261 21.38 -3.86 31.86
N PRO A 262 22.31 -4.04 30.90
CA PRO A 262 21.98 -4.30 29.50
C PRO A 262 21.20 -5.62 29.32
N GLY A 263 21.43 -6.61 30.19
CA GLY A 263 20.72 -7.88 30.16
C GLY A 263 19.22 -7.74 30.46
N VAL A 264 18.86 -7.02 31.53
CA VAL A 264 17.45 -6.86 31.93
C VAL A 264 16.68 -6.08 30.88
N PHE A 265 17.26 -4.99 30.36
CA PHE A 265 16.63 -4.19 29.33
C PHE A 265 16.35 -5.01 28.06
N LYS A 266 17.36 -5.73 27.58
CA LYS A 266 17.26 -6.58 26.39
C LYS A 266 16.16 -7.63 26.52
N GLU A 267 16.07 -8.31 27.65
CA GLU A 267 15.05 -9.33 27.87
C GLU A 267 13.64 -8.73 27.98
N VAL A 268 13.47 -7.57 28.62
CA VAL A 268 12.17 -6.88 28.68
C VAL A 268 11.72 -6.45 27.28
N VAL A 269 12.59 -5.77 26.52
CA VAL A 269 12.27 -5.32 25.15
C VAL A 269 11.94 -6.51 24.26
N ARG A 270 12.74 -7.58 24.32
CA ARG A 270 12.52 -8.81 23.54
C ARG A 270 11.18 -9.46 23.88
N THR A 271 10.89 -9.63 25.17
CA THR A 271 9.65 -10.27 25.64
C THR A 271 8.43 -9.45 25.23
N VAL A 272 8.42 -8.15 25.50
CA VAL A 272 7.30 -7.26 25.14
C VAL A 272 7.11 -7.21 23.62
N THR A 273 8.20 -7.16 22.85
CA THR A 273 8.14 -7.16 21.38
C THR A 273 7.57 -8.47 20.83
N LEU A 274 7.95 -9.61 21.41
CA LEU A 274 7.43 -10.92 21.04
C LEU A 274 5.93 -11.03 21.35
N VAL A 275 5.51 -10.66 22.56
CA VAL A 275 4.10 -10.68 22.97
C VAL A 275 3.27 -9.77 22.07
N ARG A 276 3.75 -8.54 21.80
CA ARG A 276 3.11 -7.62 20.85
C ARG A 276 3.01 -8.22 19.45
N GLY A 277 4.06 -8.90 19.00
CA GLY A 277 4.09 -9.58 17.71
C GLY A 277 3.00 -10.63 17.59
N LEU A 278 2.88 -11.50 18.59
CA LEU A 278 1.83 -12.54 18.66
C LEU A 278 0.42 -11.94 18.68
N ILE A 279 0.20 -10.91 19.51
CA ILE A 279 -1.09 -10.18 19.55
C ILE A 279 -1.43 -9.60 18.18
N THR A 280 -0.46 -9.01 17.50
CA THR A 280 -0.66 -8.42 16.17
C THR A 280 -1.02 -9.48 15.14
N LEU A 281 -0.33 -10.63 15.16
CA LEU A 281 -0.65 -11.76 14.28
C LEU A 281 -2.05 -12.31 14.54
N TYR A 282 -2.46 -12.42 15.81
CA TYR A 282 -3.82 -12.81 16.19
C TYR A 282 -4.87 -11.84 15.64
N VAL A 283 -4.69 -10.53 15.86
CA VAL A 283 -5.61 -9.50 15.35
C VAL A 283 -5.69 -9.52 13.82
N LEU A 284 -4.56 -9.74 13.13
CA LEU A 284 -4.55 -9.89 11.67
C LEU A 284 -5.31 -11.13 11.21
N ALA A 285 -5.13 -12.27 11.90
CA ALA A 285 -5.86 -13.49 11.59
C ALA A 285 -7.37 -13.32 11.80
N CYS A 286 -7.79 -12.66 12.89
CA CYS A 286 -9.20 -12.30 13.10
C CYS A 286 -9.72 -11.36 12.00
N GLY A 287 -8.94 -10.35 11.60
CA GLY A 287 -9.32 -9.45 10.51
C GLY A 287 -9.52 -10.18 9.18
N LEU A 288 -8.60 -11.09 8.82
CA LEU A 288 -8.74 -11.93 7.63
C LEU A 288 -9.96 -12.85 7.72
N TRP A 289 -10.24 -13.39 8.90
CA TRP A 289 -11.42 -14.22 9.15
C TRP A 289 -12.73 -13.44 8.96
N VAL A 290 -12.83 -12.22 9.52
CA VAL A 290 -14.01 -11.34 9.34
C VAL A 290 -14.21 -10.95 7.88
N LEU A 291 -13.13 -10.77 7.13
CA LEU A 291 -13.21 -10.45 5.71
C LEU A 291 -13.58 -11.67 4.84
N TRP A 292 -13.39 -12.89 5.33
CA TRP A 292 -13.58 -14.10 4.54
C TRP A 292 -15.00 -14.28 3.97
N PRO A 293 -16.09 -14.12 4.76
CA PRO A 293 -17.46 -14.26 4.26
C PRO A 293 -17.79 -13.28 3.12
N ILE A 294 -17.19 -12.09 3.11
CA ILE A 294 -17.43 -11.06 2.08
C ILE A 294 -17.05 -11.58 0.70
N PHE A 295 -16.00 -12.40 0.60
CA PHE A 295 -15.54 -12.92 -0.67
C PHE A 295 -16.40 -14.06 -1.22
N LYS A 296 -17.31 -14.65 -0.42
CA LYS A 296 -18.21 -15.76 -0.81
C LYS A 296 -17.51 -16.98 -1.45
N ILE A 297 -16.18 -17.10 -1.37
CA ILE A 297 -15.41 -18.12 -2.09
C ILE A 297 -15.64 -19.51 -1.48
N VAL A 298 -15.77 -19.61 -0.14
CA VAL A 298 -16.05 -20.88 0.58
C VAL A 298 -16.79 -20.58 1.89
N LYS A 299 -17.81 -21.37 2.25
CA LYS A 299 -18.42 -21.34 3.58
C LYS A 299 -17.47 -22.04 4.58
N LEU A 300 -16.78 -21.27 5.43
CA LEU A 300 -15.96 -21.83 6.51
C LEU A 300 -16.83 -22.17 7.73
N PRO A 301 -16.50 -23.23 8.49
CA PRO A 301 -17.19 -23.56 9.73
C PRO A 301 -16.92 -22.49 10.80
N ALA A 302 -17.90 -22.25 11.67
CA ALA A 302 -17.73 -21.33 12.79
C ALA A 302 -16.71 -21.88 13.82
N ILE A 303 -15.58 -21.19 14.00
CA ILE A 303 -14.52 -21.59 14.94
C ILE A 303 -14.73 -20.91 16.30
N GLY A 304 -15.77 -21.33 17.03
CA GLY A 304 -16.00 -21.00 18.45
C GLY A 304 -15.92 -19.51 18.84
N ARG A 305 -15.65 -19.21 20.12
CA ARG A 305 -15.51 -17.84 20.68
C ARG A 305 -14.16 -17.17 20.46
N VAL A 306 -13.22 -17.87 19.84
CA VAL A 306 -11.84 -17.38 19.67
C VAL A 306 -11.73 -16.47 18.44
N PHE A 307 -12.59 -16.67 17.45
CA PHE A 307 -12.72 -15.82 16.28
C PHE A 307 -14.05 -15.07 16.31
N PRO A 308 -14.07 -13.79 15.92
CA PRO A 308 -15.32 -13.04 15.79
C PRO A 308 -16.26 -13.73 14.79
N TRP A 309 -17.54 -13.79 15.15
CA TRP A 309 -18.65 -14.27 14.31
C TRP A 309 -19.47 -13.09 13.78
#